data_AF-A0A376BZR3-F1
#
_entry.id   AF-A0A376BZR3-F1
#
_cell.length_a   1.000
_cell.length_b   1.000
_cell.length_c   1.000
_cell.angle_alpha   90.00
_cell.angle_beta   90.00
_cell.angle_gamma   90.00
#
_symmetry.space_group_name_H-M   'P 1'
#
loop_
_entity.id
_entity.type
_entity.pdbx_description
1 polymer ?
#
loop_
_entity_poly.entity_id
_entity_poly.type
_entity_poly.pdbx_seq_one_letter_code
_entity_poly.pdbx_strand_id
1 'polypeptide(L)'
;MTASQYKEIIDFLIAKKIPIDIILELKDHFVMQICETMTAQNLSFAQAFEQTQMAWKEDLEAAYPWYVIVRNERSVQTRIEKKMRADANQKAMIFALKITVFSFIFLILGTQWFSLEIYQKLLKGLLFFFLSVHFFFVMYFFIFNRILFKEKFKDVRFSIYQWKTFSFLPFAYLGLQFLTPWDEWASPLYFLNFSLINTTVKIIAYMGICWMIIYANTMLFHFLKTMHLLKRKINFL
;
A
#
# COMPACT_ATOMS: atom_id res chain seq x y z
N MET A 1 -4.45 -33.30 4.45
CA MET A 1 -5.73 -32.57 4.51
C MET A 1 -6.57 -32.85 3.27
N THR A 2 -7.89 -32.96 3.44
CA THR A 2 -8.88 -33.20 2.37
C THR A 2 -9.47 -31.90 1.83
N ALA A 3 -10.10 -31.92 0.65
CA ALA A 3 -10.73 -30.75 0.06
C ALA A 3 -11.83 -30.13 0.97
N SER A 4 -12.58 -30.97 1.71
CA SER A 4 -13.57 -30.51 2.67
C SER A 4 -12.95 -29.73 3.82
N GLN A 5 -11.80 -30.19 4.35
CA GLN A 5 -11.08 -29.52 5.43
C GLN A 5 -10.51 -28.17 5.00
N TYR A 6 -10.00 -28.09 3.75
CA TYR A 6 -9.58 -26.81 3.18
C TYR A 6 -10.74 -25.82 3.07
N LYS A 7 -11.91 -26.29 2.62
CA LYS A 7 -13.11 -25.46 2.52
C LYS A 7 -13.55 -24.94 3.90
N GLU A 8 -13.54 -25.80 4.91
CA GLU A 8 -13.92 -25.43 6.28
C GLU A 8 -13.01 -24.32 6.86
N ILE A 9 -11.70 -24.39 6.62
CA ILE A 9 -10.76 -23.33 7.01
C ILE A 9 -11.07 -22.02 6.29
N ILE A 10 -11.32 -22.08 4.98
CA ILE A 10 -11.63 -20.90 4.18
C ILE A 10 -12.95 -20.26 4.64
N ASP A 11 -14.00 -21.06 4.85
CA ASP A 11 -15.31 -20.60 5.29
C ASP A 11 -15.21 -19.92 6.67
N PHE A 12 -14.41 -20.48 7.59
CA PHE A 12 -14.09 -19.84 8.88
C PHE A 12 -13.40 -18.48 8.70
N LEU A 13 -12.37 -18.38 7.85
CA LEU A 13 -11.65 -17.13 7.62
C LEU A 13 -12.52 -16.06 6.92
N ILE A 14 -13.40 -16.47 6.01
CA ILE A 14 -14.40 -15.59 5.38
C ILE A 14 -15.39 -15.06 6.42
N ALA A 15 -15.83 -15.91 7.36
CA ALA A 15 -16.73 -15.49 8.43
C ALA A 15 -16.13 -14.42 9.34
N LYS A 16 -14.80 -14.34 9.44
CA LYS A 16 -14.07 -13.27 10.15
C LYS A 16 -13.99 -11.94 9.38
N LYS A 17 -14.62 -11.87 8.20
CA LYS A 17 -14.73 -10.66 7.35
C LYS A 17 -13.37 -10.09 6.93
N ILE A 18 -12.34 -10.91 6.89
CA ILE A 18 -10.96 -10.52 6.54
C ILE A 18 -10.85 -10.24 5.02
N PRO A 19 -9.97 -9.34 4.56
CA PRO A 19 -9.70 -9.17 3.14
C PRO A 19 -9.18 -10.45 2.46
N ILE A 20 -9.55 -10.69 1.20
CA ILE A 20 -9.23 -11.95 0.49
C ILE A 20 -7.71 -12.19 0.41
N ASP A 21 -6.91 -11.16 0.19
CA ASP A 21 -5.45 -11.30 0.15
C ASP A 21 -4.87 -11.85 1.46
N ILE A 22 -5.37 -11.37 2.60
CA ILE A 22 -5.01 -11.91 3.92
C ILE A 22 -5.60 -13.31 4.12
N ILE A 23 -6.83 -13.60 3.67
CA ILE A 23 -7.40 -14.96 3.75
C ILE A 23 -6.49 -15.97 3.05
N LEU A 24 -5.95 -15.62 1.89
CA LEU A 24 -5.05 -16.52 1.16
C LEU A 24 -3.76 -16.80 1.93
N GLU A 25 -3.18 -15.79 2.58
CA GLU A 25 -1.98 -15.93 3.40
C GLU A 25 -2.27 -16.73 4.68
N LEU A 26 -3.33 -16.37 5.40
CA LEU A 26 -3.74 -17.07 6.62
C LEU A 26 -4.13 -18.52 6.35
N LYS A 27 -4.78 -18.81 5.22
CA LYS A 27 -5.11 -20.19 4.85
C LYS A 27 -3.86 -21.06 4.79
N ASP A 28 -2.77 -20.59 4.17
CA ASP A 28 -1.53 -21.38 4.08
C ASP A 28 -0.89 -21.58 5.48
N HIS A 29 -0.92 -20.55 6.34
CA HIS A 29 -0.46 -20.67 7.73
C HIS A 29 -1.32 -21.61 8.58
N PHE A 30 -2.65 -21.52 8.48
CA PHE A 30 -3.58 -22.40 9.17
C PHE A 30 -3.36 -23.86 8.78
N VAL A 31 -3.22 -24.13 7.47
CA VAL A 31 -2.97 -25.49 6.95
C VAL A 31 -1.68 -26.06 7.55
N MET A 32 -0.61 -25.27 7.57
CA MET A 32 0.68 -25.67 8.13
C MET A 32 0.56 -25.99 9.63
N GLN A 33 0.01 -25.05 10.41
CA GLN A 33 -0.13 -25.21 11.86
C GLN A 33 -1.05 -26.37 12.25
N ILE A 34 -2.15 -26.58 11.52
CA ILE A 34 -3.05 -27.71 11.74
C ILE A 34 -2.31 -29.02 11.46
N CYS A 35 -1.59 -29.12 10.33
CA CYS A 35 -0.81 -30.32 10.01
C CYS A 35 0.23 -30.62 11.09
N GLU A 36 1.00 -29.61 11.51
CA GLU A 36 2.00 -29.74 12.57
C GLU A 36 1.37 -30.18 13.89
N THR A 37 0.24 -29.59 14.27
CA THR A 37 -0.49 -29.94 15.50
C THR A 37 -1.05 -31.36 15.45
N MET A 38 -1.64 -31.77 14.32
CA MET A 38 -2.11 -33.13 14.10
C MET A 38 -0.98 -34.14 14.23
N THR A 39 0.19 -33.87 13.64
CA THR A 39 1.34 -34.79 13.69
C THR A 39 2.02 -34.80 15.06
N ALA A 40 2.28 -33.63 15.65
CA ALA A 40 3.01 -33.51 16.91
C ALA A 40 2.21 -34.00 18.12
N GLN A 41 0.89 -33.81 18.11
CA GLN A 41 0.01 -34.18 19.24
C GLN A 41 -0.87 -35.40 18.94
N ASN A 42 -0.72 -36.02 17.76
CA ASN A 42 -1.57 -37.12 17.28
C ASN A 42 -3.08 -36.82 17.38
N LEU A 43 -3.47 -35.60 16.99
CA LEU A 43 -4.84 -35.12 17.08
C LEU A 43 -5.61 -35.30 15.78
N SER A 44 -6.93 -35.42 15.90
CA SER A 44 -7.82 -35.31 14.74
C SER A 44 -7.80 -33.89 14.18
N PHE A 45 -8.21 -33.74 12.91
CA PHE A 45 -8.34 -32.43 12.27
C PHE A 45 -9.21 -31.46 13.08
N ALA A 46 -10.36 -31.92 13.59
CA ALA A 46 -11.28 -31.07 14.33
C ALA A 46 -10.62 -30.47 15.58
N GLN A 47 -9.89 -31.30 16.34
CA GLN A 47 -9.16 -30.87 17.53
C GLN A 47 -8.00 -29.92 17.20
N ALA A 48 -7.20 -30.26 16.19
CA ALA A 48 -6.10 -29.40 15.75
C ALA A 48 -6.60 -28.06 15.18
N PHE A 49 -7.75 -28.07 14.49
CA PHE A 49 -8.37 -26.87 13.97
C PHE A 49 -8.93 -26.00 15.09
N GLU A 50 -9.62 -26.56 16.08
CA GLU A 50 -10.09 -25.82 17.26
C GLU A 50 -8.91 -25.16 18.02
N GLN A 51 -7.83 -25.90 18.26
CA GLN A 51 -6.62 -25.34 18.87
C GLN A 51 -6.04 -24.19 18.04
N THR A 52 -6.01 -24.34 16.71
CA THR A 52 -5.56 -23.28 15.80
C THR A 52 -6.49 -22.06 15.90
N GLN A 53 -7.81 -22.25 15.90
CA GLN A 53 -8.77 -21.15 16.06
C GLN A 53 -8.56 -20.38 17.38
N MET A 54 -8.28 -21.10 18.47
CA MET A 54 -7.98 -20.51 19.77
C MET A 54 -6.67 -19.72 19.75
N ALA A 55 -5.61 -20.27 19.15
CA ALA A 55 -4.32 -19.59 19.01
C ALA A 55 -4.44 -18.27 18.22
N TRP A 56 -5.31 -18.24 17.21
CA TRP A 56 -5.54 -17.08 16.36
C TRP A 56 -6.66 -16.15 16.86
N LYS A 57 -7.32 -16.46 17.98
CA LYS A 57 -8.49 -15.71 18.47
C LYS A 57 -8.21 -14.23 18.64
N GLU A 58 -7.06 -13.89 19.23
CA GLU A 58 -6.65 -12.51 19.48
C GLU A 58 -6.28 -11.78 18.18
N ASP A 59 -5.64 -12.46 17.23
CA ASP A 59 -5.24 -11.87 15.94
C ASP A 59 -6.44 -11.66 15.00
N LEU A 60 -7.44 -12.52 15.11
CA LEU A 60 -8.69 -12.45 14.35
C LEU A 60 -9.77 -11.61 15.05
N GLU A 61 -9.47 -11.04 16.21
CA GLU A 61 -10.38 -10.12 16.90
C GLU A 61 -10.59 -8.88 16.04
N ALA A 62 -11.86 -8.57 15.80
CA ALA A 62 -12.29 -7.56 14.85
C ALA A 62 -12.84 -6.35 15.62
N ALA A 63 -12.27 -5.17 15.38
CA ALA A 63 -12.67 -3.94 16.05
C ALA A 63 -12.86 -2.81 15.04
N TYR A 64 -13.71 -1.83 15.39
CA TYR A 64 -13.82 -0.61 14.62
C TYR A 64 -12.61 0.29 14.91
N PRO A 65 -11.85 0.72 13.89
CA PRO A 65 -10.83 1.74 14.06
C PRO A 65 -11.43 3.06 14.58
N TRP A 66 -10.66 3.79 15.38
CA TRP A 66 -11.12 5.04 16.02
C TRP A 66 -11.58 6.12 15.03
N TYR A 67 -11.06 6.11 13.80
CA TYR A 67 -11.38 7.08 12.74
C TYR A 67 -12.64 6.70 11.93
N VAL A 68 -13.27 5.56 12.21
CA VAL A 68 -14.50 5.13 11.53
C VAL A 68 -15.69 5.87 12.12
N ILE A 69 -16.23 6.80 11.33
CA ILE A 69 -17.44 7.57 11.67
C ILE A 69 -18.70 6.73 11.44
N VAL A 70 -18.77 6.02 10.31
CA VAL A 70 -19.92 5.18 9.95
C VAL A 70 -19.55 3.71 10.19
N ARG A 71 -20.12 3.12 11.24
CA ARG A 71 -19.92 1.72 11.57
C ARG A 71 -20.77 0.83 10.67
N ASN A 72 -20.10 0.09 9.81
CA ASN A 72 -20.68 -0.96 8.97
C ASN A 72 -19.75 -2.19 8.90
N GLU A 73 -20.23 -3.31 8.37
CA GLU A 73 -19.43 -4.54 8.27
C GLU A 73 -18.10 -4.37 7.51
N ARG A 74 -18.00 -3.38 6.61
CA ARG A 74 -16.78 -3.12 5.82
C ARG A 74 -15.71 -2.38 6.62
N SER A 75 -16.13 -1.68 7.67
CA SER A 75 -15.29 -0.78 8.45
C SER A 75 -14.60 -1.43 9.66
N VAL A 76 -14.96 -2.69 9.98
CA VAL A 76 -14.29 -3.49 11.00
C VAL A 76 -12.91 -3.91 10.49
N GLN A 77 -11.88 -3.89 11.34
CA GLN A 77 -10.55 -4.38 11.00
C GLN A 77 -10.09 -5.40 12.06
N THR A 78 -9.50 -6.50 11.61
CA THR A 78 -8.89 -7.47 12.54
C THR A 78 -7.52 -6.97 13.01
N ARG A 79 -7.04 -7.47 14.16
CA ARG A 79 -5.70 -7.12 14.67
C ARG A 79 -4.60 -7.55 13.69
N ILE A 80 -4.75 -8.71 13.05
CA ILE A 80 -3.85 -9.16 11.99
C ILE A 80 -3.88 -8.24 10.78
N GLU A 81 -5.07 -7.79 10.34
CA GLU A 81 -5.20 -6.82 9.23
C GLU A 81 -4.47 -5.52 9.57
N LYS A 82 -4.63 -5.02 10.80
CA LYS A 82 -3.94 -3.81 11.27
C LYS A 82 -2.41 -3.99 11.27
N LYS A 83 -1.92 -5.12 11.76
CA LYS A 83 -0.49 -5.45 11.82
C LYS A 83 0.12 -5.55 10.41
N MET A 84 -0.50 -6.33 9.53
CA MET A 84 -0.06 -6.48 8.13
C MET A 84 -0.10 -5.15 7.38
N ARG A 85 -1.14 -4.34 7.61
CA ARG A 85 -1.26 -2.99 7.05
C ARG A 85 -0.13 -2.07 7.54
N ALA A 86 0.21 -2.12 8.83
CA ALA A 86 1.28 -1.31 9.40
C ALA A 86 2.65 -1.71 8.80
N ASP A 87 2.94 -3.00 8.73
CA ASP A 87 4.16 -3.53 8.12
C ASP A 87 4.28 -3.16 6.63
N ALA A 88 3.19 -3.36 5.86
CA ALA A 88 3.15 -2.96 4.45
C ALA A 88 3.40 -1.46 4.26
N ASN A 89 2.83 -0.61 5.12
CA ASN A 89 3.06 0.83 5.07
C ASN A 89 4.50 1.19 5.39
N GLN A 90 5.06 0.59 6.45
CA GLN A 90 6.43 0.87 6.86
C GLN A 90 7.41 0.50 5.74
N LYS A 91 7.25 -0.69 5.14
CA LYS A 91 8.06 -1.14 4.01
C LYS A 91 7.94 -0.20 2.81
N ALA A 92 6.72 0.19 2.43
CA ALA A 92 6.49 1.12 1.33
C ALA A 92 7.06 2.53 1.61
N MET A 93 6.93 3.02 2.84
CA MET A 93 7.47 4.32 3.26
C MET A 93 9.00 4.35 3.22
N ILE A 94 9.65 3.30 3.72
CA ILE A 94 11.12 3.15 3.68
C ILE A 94 11.60 3.05 2.24
N PHE A 95 10.91 2.26 1.39
CA PHE A 95 11.24 2.15 -0.02
C PHE A 95 11.11 3.49 -0.75
N ALA A 96 10.00 4.20 -0.54
CA ALA A 96 9.80 5.52 -1.12
C ALA A 96 10.84 6.53 -0.65
N LEU A 97 11.24 6.47 0.63
CA LEU A 97 12.27 7.34 1.19
C LEU A 97 13.61 7.09 0.51
N LYS A 98 14.01 5.82 0.32
CA LYS A 98 15.24 5.46 -0.38
C LYS A 98 15.28 6.02 -1.80
N ILE A 99 14.19 5.87 -2.56
CA ILE A 99 14.11 6.44 -3.92
C ILE A 99 14.18 7.96 -3.88
N THR A 100 13.45 8.60 -2.97
CA THR A 100 13.43 10.07 -2.87
C THR A 100 14.81 10.63 -2.54
N VAL A 101 15.50 10.05 -1.56
CA VAL A 101 16.85 10.44 -1.17
C VAL A 101 17.83 10.19 -2.32
N PHE A 102 17.75 9.04 -2.98
CA PHE A 102 18.59 8.72 -4.14
C PHE A 102 18.38 9.72 -5.30
N SER A 103 17.13 10.03 -5.65
CA SER A 103 16.81 11.03 -6.67
C SER A 103 17.27 12.43 -6.27
N PHE A 104 17.20 12.79 -4.98
CA PHE A 104 17.67 14.08 -4.50
C PHE A 104 19.19 14.19 -4.53
N ILE A 105 19.92 13.13 -4.16
CA ILE A 105 21.38 13.07 -4.33
C ILE A 105 21.75 13.28 -5.81
N PHE A 106 21.04 12.63 -6.73
CA PHE A 106 21.26 12.83 -8.17
C PHE A 106 21.00 14.27 -8.62
N LEU A 107 19.96 14.92 -8.08
CA LEU A 107 19.72 16.35 -8.33
C LEU A 107 20.87 17.21 -7.80
N ILE A 108 21.35 16.99 -6.57
CA ILE A 108 22.48 17.74 -6.02
C ILE A 108 23.74 17.55 -6.87
N LEU A 109 24.05 16.33 -7.30
CA LEU A 109 25.19 16.10 -8.21
C LEU A 109 24.98 16.81 -9.55
N GLY A 110 23.75 16.84 -10.06
CA GLY A 110 23.40 17.50 -11.32
C GLY A 110 23.73 19.00 -11.38
N THR A 111 23.91 19.68 -10.25
CA THR A 111 24.31 21.11 -10.25
C THR A 111 25.70 21.33 -10.88
N GLN A 112 26.56 20.31 -10.84
CA GLN A 112 27.91 20.37 -11.42
C GLN A 112 27.93 20.12 -12.93
N TRP A 113 26.94 19.41 -13.46
CA TRP A 113 26.94 18.91 -14.84
C TRP A 113 25.99 19.69 -15.76
N PHE A 114 24.98 20.33 -15.19
CA PHE A 114 23.93 21.01 -15.96
C PHE A 114 23.96 22.52 -15.74
N SER A 115 23.59 23.28 -16.77
CA SER A 115 23.31 24.71 -16.62
C SER A 115 22.08 24.91 -15.72
N LEU A 116 21.96 26.09 -15.11
CA LEU A 116 20.81 26.44 -14.25
C LEU A 116 19.46 26.18 -14.94
N GLU A 117 19.34 26.54 -16.21
CA GLU A 117 18.10 26.34 -16.97
C GLU A 117 17.75 24.86 -17.13
N ILE A 118 18.74 24.02 -17.47
CA ILE A 118 18.55 22.57 -17.61
C ILE A 118 18.23 21.96 -16.25
N TYR A 119 18.92 22.39 -15.19
CA TYR A 119 18.68 21.92 -13.83
C TYR A 119 17.25 22.18 -13.37
N GLN A 120 16.73 23.40 -13.56
CA GLN A 120 15.35 23.75 -13.20
C GLN A 120 14.33 22.90 -13.99
N LYS A 121 14.61 22.62 -15.26
CA LYS A 121 13.78 21.71 -16.08
C LYS A 121 13.83 20.28 -15.58
N LEU A 122 14.99 19.77 -15.18
CA LEU A 122 15.15 18.42 -14.60
C LEU A 122 14.39 18.28 -13.28
N LEU A 123 14.46 19.28 -12.41
CA LEU A 123 13.72 19.32 -11.15
C LEU A 123 12.20 19.23 -11.38
N LYS A 124 11.66 20.08 -12.26
CA LYS A 124 10.25 20.04 -12.65
C LYS A 124 9.90 18.68 -13.29
N GLY A 125 10.74 18.22 -14.22
CA GLY A 125 10.57 16.99 -14.97
C GLY A 125 10.51 15.74 -14.09
N LEU A 126 11.33 15.68 -13.03
CA LEU A 126 11.32 14.56 -12.08
C LEU A 126 9.97 14.45 -11.34
N LEU A 127 9.43 15.58 -10.88
CA LEU A 127 8.12 15.59 -10.22
C LEU A 127 7.02 15.15 -11.20
N PHE A 128 7.01 15.69 -12.41
CA PHE A 128 6.06 15.30 -13.45
C PHE A 128 6.19 13.83 -13.85
N PHE A 129 7.40 13.28 -13.85
CA PHE A 129 7.63 11.85 -14.08
C PHE A 129 6.93 11.01 -13.02
N PHE A 130 7.12 11.29 -11.73
CA PHE A 130 6.44 10.54 -10.66
C PHE A 130 4.91 10.68 -10.71
N LEU A 131 4.41 11.87 -11.02
CA LEU A 131 2.97 12.11 -11.22
C LEU A 131 2.43 11.33 -12.44
N SER A 132 3.18 11.28 -13.54
CA SER A 132 2.79 10.53 -14.73
C SER A 132 2.70 9.04 -14.43
N VAL A 133 3.71 8.47 -13.75
CA VAL A 133 3.68 7.07 -13.30
C VAL A 133 2.45 6.80 -12.42
N HIS A 134 2.12 7.73 -11.52
CA HIS A 134 0.92 7.62 -10.68
C HIS A 134 -0.35 7.57 -11.51
N PHE A 135 -0.51 8.53 -12.42
CA PHE A 135 -1.64 8.60 -13.33
C PHE A 135 -1.80 7.31 -14.15
N PHE A 136 -0.71 6.77 -14.70
CA PHE A 136 -0.73 5.50 -15.44
C PHE A 136 -1.20 4.33 -14.58
N PHE A 137 -0.74 4.20 -13.34
CA PHE A 137 -1.20 3.14 -12.45
C PHE A 137 -2.68 3.29 -12.06
N VAL A 138 -3.17 4.52 -11.87
CA VAL A 138 -4.59 4.78 -11.59
C VAL A 138 -5.44 4.42 -12.81
N MET A 139 -5.03 4.81 -14.02
CA MET A 139 -5.71 4.42 -15.26
C MET A 139 -5.71 2.90 -15.45
N TYR A 140 -4.56 2.25 -15.25
CA TYR A 140 -4.44 0.79 -15.32
C TYR A 140 -5.40 0.12 -14.33
N PHE A 141 -5.49 0.64 -13.09
CA PHE A 141 -6.46 0.17 -12.11
C PHE A 141 -7.90 0.25 -12.64
N PHE A 142 -8.33 1.39 -13.19
CA PHE A 142 -9.70 1.55 -13.71
C PHE A 142 -9.99 0.61 -14.88
N ILE A 143 -9.03 0.42 -15.79
CA ILE A 143 -9.20 -0.42 -16.99
C ILE A 143 -9.27 -1.90 -16.62
N PHE A 144 -8.34 -2.38 -15.80
CA PHE A 144 -8.19 -3.82 -15.53
C PHE A 144 -9.03 -4.34 -14.37
N ASN A 145 -9.43 -3.47 -13.43
CA ASN A 145 -10.24 -3.87 -12.29
C ASN A 145 -11.74 -3.70 -12.48
N ARG A 146 -12.27 -3.73 -13.72
CA ARG A 146 -13.72 -3.81 -13.98
C ARG A 146 -14.43 -4.93 -13.21
N ILE A 147 -13.71 -5.97 -12.80
CA ILE A 147 -14.21 -7.07 -11.95
C ILE A 147 -14.62 -6.58 -10.56
N LEU A 148 -13.87 -5.66 -9.95
CA LEU A 148 -14.20 -5.07 -8.63
C LEU A 148 -15.52 -4.30 -8.64
N PHE A 149 -15.89 -3.76 -9.80
CA PHE A 149 -17.10 -2.95 -9.98
C PHE A 149 -18.33 -3.79 -10.38
N LYS A 150 -18.22 -5.13 -10.45
CA LYS A 150 -19.38 -6.00 -10.62
C LYS A 150 -20.15 -6.09 -9.30
N GLU A 151 -21.48 -6.03 -9.37
CA GLU A 151 -22.39 -6.14 -8.22
C GLU A 151 -22.07 -7.34 -7.30
N LYS A 152 -21.72 -8.51 -7.87
CA LYS A 152 -21.32 -9.73 -7.13
C LYS A 152 -20.18 -9.49 -6.12
N PHE A 153 -19.32 -8.51 -6.36
CA PHE A 153 -18.11 -8.25 -5.59
C PHE A 153 -18.17 -6.95 -4.77
N LYS A 154 -19.33 -6.30 -4.74
CA LYS A 154 -19.54 -4.99 -4.11
C LYS A 154 -19.27 -4.97 -2.61
N ASP A 155 -19.46 -6.11 -1.94
CA ASP A 155 -19.26 -6.28 -0.49
C ASP A 155 -17.94 -6.94 -0.11
N VAL A 156 -17.13 -7.30 -1.11
CA VAL A 156 -15.87 -8.03 -0.88
C VAL A 156 -14.72 -7.05 -0.67
N ARG A 157 -13.99 -7.25 0.43
CA ARG A 157 -12.73 -6.55 0.68
C ARG A 157 -11.61 -7.35 0.04
N PHE A 158 -11.03 -6.82 -1.03
CA PHE A 158 -10.03 -7.57 -1.79
C PHE A 158 -8.64 -7.44 -1.21
N SER A 159 -8.31 -6.26 -0.70
CA SER A 159 -6.96 -6.00 -0.23
C SER A 159 -6.84 -4.84 0.74
N ILE A 160 -5.85 -4.94 1.63
CA ILE A 160 -5.42 -3.85 2.51
C ILE A 160 -4.94 -2.60 1.76
N TYR A 161 -4.53 -2.71 0.50
CA TYR A 161 -3.98 -1.58 -0.27
C TYR A 161 -5.06 -0.65 -0.89
N GLN A 162 -6.34 -1.06 -0.92
CA GLN A 162 -7.41 -0.46 -1.73
C GLN A 162 -7.75 1.01 -1.43
N TRP A 163 -7.62 1.47 -0.18
CA TRP A 163 -8.08 2.80 0.24
C TRP A 163 -7.10 3.95 -0.03
N LYS A 164 -5.85 3.65 -0.44
CA LYS A 164 -4.77 4.64 -0.49
C LYS A 164 -4.50 5.22 -1.88
N THR A 165 -5.20 4.71 -2.88
CA THR A 165 -4.99 5.04 -4.29
C THR A 165 -5.50 6.44 -4.67
N PHE A 166 -6.57 6.93 -4.03
CA PHE A 166 -7.30 8.11 -4.52
C PHE A 166 -7.08 9.37 -3.70
N SER A 167 -6.71 9.25 -2.42
CA SER A 167 -6.58 10.39 -1.51
C SER A 167 -5.38 11.29 -1.80
N PHE A 168 -4.47 10.89 -2.70
CA PHE A 168 -3.20 11.56 -2.90
C PHE A 168 -3.25 12.73 -3.92
N LEU A 169 -4.17 12.70 -4.89
CA LEU A 169 -4.25 13.72 -5.95
C LEU A 169 -4.49 15.16 -5.44
N PRO A 170 -5.37 15.41 -4.44
CA PRO A 170 -5.56 16.77 -3.92
C PRO A 170 -4.32 17.33 -3.23
N PHE A 171 -3.56 16.51 -2.49
CA PHE A 171 -2.33 16.93 -1.82
C PHE A 171 -1.20 17.21 -2.82
N ALA A 172 -1.12 16.42 -3.89
CA ALA A 172 -0.17 16.70 -4.98
C ALA A 172 -0.45 18.05 -5.65
N TYR A 173 -1.73 18.37 -5.90
CA TYR A 173 -2.13 19.64 -6.50
C TYR A 173 -1.80 20.86 -5.62
N LEU A 174 -2.19 20.82 -4.34
CA LEU A 174 -1.86 21.90 -3.39
C LEU A 174 -0.34 22.04 -3.20
N GLY A 175 0.37 20.91 -3.15
CA GLY A 175 1.83 20.90 -3.09
C GLY A 175 2.48 21.56 -4.32
N LEU A 176 1.98 21.29 -5.53
CA LEU A 176 2.45 21.93 -6.76
C LEU A 176 2.26 23.45 -6.72
N GLN A 177 1.11 23.93 -6.24
CA GLN A 177 0.85 25.37 -6.10
C GLN A 177 1.84 26.01 -5.12
N PHE A 178 2.10 25.38 -3.98
CA PHE A 178 3.07 25.89 -2.99
C PHE A 178 4.50 26.00 -3.54
N LEU A 179 4.88 25.13 -4.46
CA LEU A 179 6.19 25.16 -5.11
C LEU A 179 6.31 26.23 -6.20
N THR A 180 5.21 26.86 -6.62
CA THR A 180 5.26 27.99 -7.56
C THR A 180 5.54 29.32 -6.84
N PRO A 181 6.31 30.24 -7.45
CA PRO A 181 7.12 30.07 -8.66
C PRO A 181 8.39 29.26 -8.36
N TRP A 182 8.77 28.40 -9.30
CA TRP A 182 9.84 27.41 -9.11
C TRP A 182 11.23 28.04 -9.01
N ASP A 183 11.45 29.12 -9.75
CA ASP A 183 12.79 29.66 -9.95
C ASP A 183 13.32 30.34 -8.67
N GLU A 184 12.41 30.81 -7.79
CA GLU A 184 12.74 31.42 -6.49
C GLU A 184 13.52 30.48 -5.55
N TRP A 185 13.26 29.18 -5.61
CA TRP A 185 13.87 28.21 -4.70
C TRP A 185 14.73 27.17 -5.42
N ALA A 186 14.46 26.90 -6.70
CA ALA A 186 15.31 26.04 -7.52
C ALA A 186 16.68 26.69 -7.81
N SER A 187 16.74 28.02 -7.99
CA SER A 187 18.02 28.70 -8.25
C SER A 187 18.93 28.72 -7.01
N PRO A 188 18.44 29.08 -5.80
CA PRO A 188 19.25 28.91 -4.60
C PRO A 188 19.69 27.47 -4.35
N LEU A 189 18.83 26.47 -4.62
CA LEU A 189 19.20 25.06 -4.53
C LEU A 189 20.35 24.70 -5.51
N TYR A 190 20.31 25.21 -6.74
CA TYR A 190 21.38 25.00 -7.73
C TYR A 190 22.74 25.53 -7.22
N PHE A 191 22.73 26.71 -6.63
CA PHE A 191 23.93 27.32 -6.03
C PHE A 191 24.25 26.78 -4.63
N LEU A 192 23.52 25.78 -4.13
CA LEU A 192 23.66 25.20 -2.79
C LEU A 192 23.56 26.26 -1.66
N ASN A 193 22.75 27.30 -1.89
CA ASN A 193 22.52 28.37 -0.93
C ASN A 193 21.25 28.11 -0.10
N PHE A 194 21.43 27.62 1.11
CA PHE A 194 20.36 27.26 2.06
C PHE A 194 20.11 28.31 3.16
N SER A 195 20.67 29.52 3.01
CA SER A 195 20.54 30.58 4.03
C SER A 195 19.12 31.12 4.19
N LEU A 196 18.26 30.94 3.17
CA LEU A 196 16.89 31.42 3.17
C LEU A 196 15.94 30.34 3.69
N ILE A 197 15.26 30.62 4.81
CA ILE A 197 14.27 29.72 5.43
C ILE A 197 13.20 29.30 4.42
N ASN A 198 12.70 30.25 3.60
CA ASN A 198 11.68 29.96 2.59
C ASN A 198 12.16 28.93 1.55
N THR A 199 13.42 29.03 1.09
CA THR A 199 14.02 28.07 0.16
C THR A 199 14.09 26.68 0.79
N THR A 200 14.62 26.59 2.01
CA THR A 200 14.75 25.31 2.72
C THR A 200 13.40 24.64 2.94
N VAL A 201 12.36 25.42 3.30
CA VAL A 201 10.99 24.91 3.44
C VAL A 201 10.44 24.39 2.11
N LYS A 202 10.63 25.13 1.00
CA LYS A 202 10.17 24.67 -0.32
C LYS A 202 10.90 23.41 -0.79
N ILE A 203 12.19 23.25 -0.50
CA ILE A 203 12.95 22.02 -0.80
C ILE A 203 12.42 20.83 0.01
N ILE A 204 12.19 21.00 1.31
CA ILE A 204 11.61 19.96 2.17
C ILE A 204 10.22 19.58 1.67
N ALA A 205 9.40 20.57 1.30
CA ALA A 205 8.08 20.34 0.73
C ALA A 205 8.17 19.54 -0.58
N TYR A 206 9.09 19.91 -1.48
CA TYR A 206 9.33 19.18 -2.73
C TYR A 206 9.72 17.71 -2.48
N MET A 207 10.67 17.46 -1.58
CA MET A 207 11.06 16.10 -1.20
C MET A 207 9.90 15.33 -0.58
N GLY A 208 9.12 15.96 0.30
CA GLY A 208 7.93 15.38 0.93
C GLY A 208 6.85 14.99 -0.08
N ILE A 209 6.59 15.85 -1.06
CA ILE A 209 5.63 15.57 -2.15
C ILE A 209 6.13 14.39 -2.98
N CYS A 210 7.38 14.40 -3.44
CA CYS A 210 7.98 13.28 -4.17
C CYS A 210 7.87 11.97 -3.39
N TRP A 211 8.22 11.99 -2.10
CA TRP A 211 8.13 10.83 -1.21
C TRP A 211 6.71 10.28 -1.12
N MET A 212 5.71 11.15 -0.94
CA MET A 212 4.32 10.72 -0.89
C MET A 212 3.83 10.16 -2.23
N ILE A 213 4.22 10.73 -3.38
CA ILE A 213 3.88 10.19 -4.71
C ILE A 213 4.44 8.78 -4.86
N ILE A 214 5.73 8.59 -4.57
CA ILE A 214 6.41 7.29 -4.71
C ILE A 214 5.79 6.26 -3.76
N TYR A 215 5.46 6.66 -2.52
CA TYR A 215 4.74 5.80 -1.58
C TYR A 215 3.37 5.39 -2.12
N ALA A 216 2.59 6.33 -2.65
CA ALA A 216 1.28 6.04 -3.24
C ALA A 216 1.41 5.07 -4.44
N ASN A 217 2.40 5.28 -5.30
CA ASN A 217 2.71 4.39 -6.42
C ASN A 217 3.08 2.98 -5.97
N THR A 218 3.88 2.87 -4.90
CA THR A 218 4.27 1.59 -4.33
C THR A 218 3.06 0.82 -3.80
N MET A 219 2.18 1.50 -3.06
CA MET A 219 0.94 0.90 -2.54
C MET A 219 0.00 0.46 -3.67
N LEU A 220 -0.14 1.29 -4.71
CA LEU A 220 -0.95 0.98 -5.87
C LEU A 220 -0.39 -0.19 -6.68
N PHE A 221 0.93 -0.26 -6.85
CA PHE A 221 1.59 -1.41 -7.48
C PHE A 221 1.30 -2.72 -6.73
N HIS A 222 1.45 -2.72 -5.40
CA HIS A 222 1.11 -3.89 -4.58
C HIS A 222 -0.35 -4.27 -4.70
N PHE A 223 -1.26 -3.29 -4.68
CA PHE A 223 -2.68 -3.53 -4.91
C PHE A 223 -2.93 -4.21 -6.27
N LEU A 224 -2.35 -3.69 -7.35
CA LEU A 224 -2.50 -4.26 -8.69
C LEU A 224 -1.95 -5.68 -8.79
N LYS A 225 -0.80 -5.94 -8.16
CA LYS A 225 -0.21 -7.29 -8.07
C LYS A 225 -1.14 -8.25 -7.33
N THR A 226 -1.69 -7.82 -6.19
CA THR A 226 -2.68 -8.60 -5.44
C THR A 226 -3.90 -8.89 -6.29
N MET A 227 -4.47 -7.89 -6.97
CA MET A 227 -5.62 -8.09 -7.85
C MET A 227 -5.35 -9.07 -8.99
N HIS A 228 -4.15 -9.01 -9.58
CA HIS A 228 -3.75 -9.97 -10.61
C HIS A 228 -3.68 -11.41 -10.06
N LEU A 229 -3.10 -11.59 -8.86
CA LEU A 229 -3.05 -12.89 -8.18
C LEU A 229 -4.46 -13.40 -7.84
N LEU A 230 -5.33 -12.51 -7.32
CA LEU A 230 -6.71 -12.84 -7.01
C LEU A 230 -7.48 -13.25 -8.26
N LYS A 231 -7.31 -12.56 -9.39
CA LYS A 231 -7.95 -12.94 -10.65
C LYS A 231 -7.57 -14.35 -11.11
N ARG A 232 -6.32 -14.79 -10.87
CA ARG A 232 -5.89 -16.17 -11.17
C ARG A 232 -6.47 -17.20 -10.18
N LYS A 233 -6.64 -16.80 -8.92
CA LYS A 233 -7.11 -17.68 -7.83
C LYS A 233 -8.64 -17.71 -7.68
N ILE A 234 -9.38 -16.71 -8.14
CA ILE A 234 -10.85 -16.64 -8.09
C ILE A 234 -11.50 -17.71 -9.01
N ASN A 235 -10.76 -18.31 -9.95
CA ASN A 235 -11.26 -19.51 -10.64
C ASN A 235 -11.36 -20.75 -9.72
N PHE A 236 -10.96 -20.65 -8.45
CA PHE A 236 -11.09 -21.70 -7.42
C PHE A 236 -12.07 -21.34 -6.28
N LEU A 237 -12.77 -20.20 -6.37
CA LEU A 237 -13.84 -19.78 -5.43
C LEU A 237 -15.19 -19.77 -6.16
#